data_AF-A0A9W9QIX0-F1
#
_entry.id   AF-A0A9W9QIX0-F1
#
_cell.length_a   1.000
_cell.length_b   1.000
_cell.length_c   1.000
_cell.angle_alpha   90.00
_cell.angle_beta   90.00
_cell.angle_gamma   90.00
#
_symmetry.space_group_name_H-M   'P 1'
#
loop_
_entity.id
_entity.type
_entity.pdbx_description
1 polymer ?
#
loop_
_entity_poly.entity_id
_entity_poly.type
_entity_poly.pdbx_seq_one_letter_code
_entity_poly.pdbx_strand_id
1 'polypeptide(L)'
;MSTFSQFLRKLRGGNLEVFKFGTYVLFPIGWMYYFGTNLDDRFSTKGFWPTAEQSHKIPIDKEEIQQELARMRMVDSVQRERKQAKQAAAAAAEAQAEAQAQMQTAQAEQ
;
A
#
# COMPACT_ATOMS: atom_id res chain seq x y z
N MET A 1 54.27 -10.84 -9.41
CA MET A 1 52.98 -10.60 -10.08
C MET A 1 52.78 -11.60 -11.24
N SER A 2 52.56 -12.90 -10.99
CA SER A 2 52.45 -13.87 -12.11
C SER A 2 51.89 -15.28 -11.81
N THR A 3 51.18 -15.53 -10.70
CA THR A 3 50.51 -16.84 -10.49
C THR A 3 49.04 -16.78 -10.90
N PHE A 4 48.37 -15.67 -10.60
CA PHE A 4 46.97 -15.43 -10.96
C PHE A 4 46.72 -15.38 -12.48
N SER A 5 47.64 -14.76 -13.24
CA SER A 5 47.56 -14.70 -14.71
C SER A 5 47.70 -16.08 -15.37
N GLN A 6 48.50 -16.98 -14.78
CA GLN A 6 48.65 -18.36 -15.27
C GLN A 6 47.39 -19.21 -15.02
N PHE A 7 46.72 -18.99 -13.90
CA PHE A 7 45.43 -19.63 -13.59
C PHE A 7 44.33 -19.19 -14.57
N LEU A 8 44.22 -17.89 -14.82
CA LEU A 8 43.27 -17.33 -15.79
C LEU A 8 43.50 -17.82 -17.23
N ARG A 9 44.75 -18.12 -17.60
CA ARG A 9 45.10 -18.67 -18.92
C ARG A 9 44.66 -20.13 -19.09
N LYS A 10 44.60 -20.91 -18.01
CA LYS A 10 44.07 -22.29 -18.00
C LYS A 10 42.54 -22.34 -18.15
N LEU A 11 41.84 -21.25 -17.82
CA LEU A 11 40.40 -21.06 -17.94
C LEU A 11 39.99 -20.41 -19.28
N ARG A 12 40.64 -20.79 -20.39
CA ARG A 12 40.23 -20.41 -21.77
C ARG A 12 39.82 -21.65 -22.56
N GLY A 13 38.92 -21.48 -23.53
CA GLY A 13 38.38 -22.58 -24.35
C GLY A 13 37.44 -23.48 -23.54
N GLY A 14 37.39 -24.78 -23.85
CA GLY A 14 36.45 -25.72 -23.20
C GLY A 14 36.54 -25.80 -21.67
N ASN A 15 37.71 -25.52 -21.07
CA ASN A 15 37.86 -25.45 -19.61
C ASN A 15 37.00 -24.34 -18.97
N LEU A 16 36.72 -23.26 -19.71
CA LEU A 16 35.82 -22.20 -19.26
C LEU A 16 34.37 -22.67 -19.25
N GLU A 17 33.97 -23.49 -20.23
CA GLU A 17 32.62 -24.04 -20.31
C GLU A 17 32.36 -25.04 -19.18
N VAL A 18 33.34 -25.89 -18.85
CA VAL A 18 33.26 -26.80 -17.69
C VAL A 18 33.18 -26.02 -16.38
N PHE A 19 33.94 -24.94 -16.22
CA PHE A 19 33.86 -24.08 -15.03
C PHE A 19 32.49 -23.38 -14.92
N LYS A 20 31.96 -22.86 -16.03
CA LYS A 20 30.61 -22.26 -16.08
C LYS A 20 29.55 -23.29 -15.71
N PHE A 21 29.60 -24.48 -16.31
CA PHE A 21 28.68 -25.56 -16.02
C PHE A 21 28.73 -25.95 -14.54
N GLY A 22 29.93 -26.17 -13.99
CA GLY A 22 30.12 -26.47 -12.57
C GLY A 22 29.55 -25.37 -11.67
N THR A 23 29.76 -24.10 -12.02
CA THR A 23 29.20 -22.96 -11.29
C THR A 23 27.68 -22.96 -11.36
N TYR A 24 27.08 -23.17 -12.53
CA TYR A 24 25.62 -23.17 -12.70
C TYR A 24 24.93 -24.33 -12.01
N VAL A 25 25.62 -25.45 -11.76
CA VAL A 25 25.07 -26.57 -10.99
C VAL A 25 25.31 -26.37 -9.49
N LEU A 26 26.53 -26.01 -9.08
CA LEU A 26 26.89 -25.88 -7.67
C LEU A 26 26.29 -24.64 -7.01
N PHE A 27 26.14 -23.54 -7.74
CA PHE A 27 25.56 -22.31 -7.21
C PHE A 27 24.12 -22.49 -6.70
N PRO A 28 23.15 -22.99 -7.51
CA PRO A 28 21.79 -23.18 -7.02
C PRO A 28 21.69 -24.25 -5.94
N ILE A 29 22.46 -25.35 -6.04
CA ILE A 29 22.47 -26.41 -5.03
C ILE A 29 23.01 -25.89 -3.69
N GLY A 30 24.14 -25.18 -3.71
CA GLY A 30 24.74 -24.58 -2.52
C GLY A 30 23.83 -23.50 -1.90
N TRP A 31 23.19 -22.69 -2.75
CA TRP A 31 22.22 -21.69 -2.29
C TRP A 31 21.00 -22.35 -1.64
N MET A 32 20.46 -23.41 -2.24
CA MET A 32 19.38 -24.21 -1.65
C MET A 32 19.82 -24.93 -0.37
N TYR A 33 21.05 -25.42 -0.27
CA TYR A 33 21.53 -26.06 0.95
C TYR A 33 21.69 -25.06 2.11
N TYR A 34 22.19 -23.85 1.80
CA TYR A 34 22.41 -22.82 2.81
C TYR A 34 21.11 -22.13 3.26
N PHE A 35 20.20 -21.83 2.33
CA PHE A 35 18.95 -21.13 2.64
C PHE A 35 17.70 -22.02 2.70
N GLY A 36 17.68 -23.16 2.01
CA GLY A 36 16.44 -23.91 1.69
C GLY A 36 15.71 -24.55 2.87
N THR A 37 16.35 -24.70 4.03
CA THR A 37 15.73 -25.32 5.22
C THR A 37 15.46 -24.33 6.37
N ASN A 38 15.92 -23.08 6.27
CA ASN A 38 15.90 -22.12 7.37
C ASN A 38 15.54 -20.70 6.90
N LEU A 39 14.70 -20.59 5.86
CA LEU A 39 14.19 -19.30 5.39
C LEU A 39 13.30 -18.63 6.45
N ASP A 40 12.42 -19.40 7.09
CA ASP A 40 11.42 -18.86 8.01
C ASP A 40 12.08 -18.14 9.20
N ASP A 41 13.06 -18.76 9.85
CA ASP A 41 13.79 -18.15 10.96
C ASP A 41 14.65 -16.95 10.51
N ARG A 42 15.27 -17.02 9.32
CA ARG A 42 16.15 -15.94 8.80
C ARG A 42 15.41 -14.72 8.27
N PHE A 43 14.18 -14.90 7.79
CA PHE A 43 13.40 -13.83 7.17
C PHE A 43 12.13 -13.48 7.96
N SER A 44 11.87 -14.14 9.10
CA SER A 44 10.79 -13.72 9.99
C SER A 44 11.06 -12.35 10.58
N THR A 45 10.07 -11.47 10.47
CA THR A 45 10.11 -10.15 11.11
C THR A 45 9.29 -10.19 12.39
N LYS A 46 9.89 -9.76 13.50
CA LYS A 46 9.19 -9.68 14.78
C LYS A 46 8.04 -8.68 14.67
N GLY A 47 6.82 -9.13 14.97
CA GLY A 47 5.64 -8.27 14.93
C GLY A 47 5.16 -7.93 13.52
N PHE A 48 5.42 -8.79 12.52
CA PHE A 48 4.87 -8.62 11.16
C PHE A 48 3.35 -8.42 11.16
N TRP A 49 2.65 -9.19 12.00
CA TRP A 49 1.21 -9.08 12.17
C TRP A 49 0.88 -8.15 13.35
N PRO A 50 -0.12 -7.25 13.19
CA PRO A 50 -0.68 -6.51 14.32
C PRO A 50 -1.11 -7.48 15.42
N THR A 51 -0.84 -7.10 16.67
CA THR A 51 -1.29 -7.91 17.81
C THR A 51 -2.82 -7.92 17.89
N ALA A 52 -3.38 -8.91 18.58
CA ALA A 52 -4.84 -9.00 18.80
C ALA A 52 -5.42 -7.79 19.57
N GLU A 53 -4.58 -7.06 20.31
CA GLU A 53 -4.94 -5.80 20.97
C GLU A 53 -4.99 -4.62 20.00
N GLN A 54 -4.13 -4.62 18.98
CA GLN A 54 -4.11 -3.61 17.92
C GLN A 54 -5.15 -3.88 16.82
N SER A 55 -5.71 -5.10 16.80
CA SER A 55 -6.75 -5.47 15.87
C SER A 55 -8.10 -4.94 16.33
N HIS A 56 -8.86 -4.32 15.43
CA HIS A 56 -10.23 -3.93 15.72
C HIS A 56 -11.04 -5.18 16.09
N LYS A 57 -11.53 -5.21 17.33
CA LYS A 57 -12.43 -6.27 17.80
C LYS A 57 -13.83 -5.93 17.34
N ILE A 58 -14.44 -6.85 16.58
CA ILE A 58 -15.84 -6.72 16.20
C ILE A 58 -16.69 -6.97 17.44
N PRO A 59 -17.67 -6.11 17.77
CA PRO A 59 -18.62 -6.35 18.84
C PRO A 59 -19.29 -7.72 18.68
N ILE A 60 -19.16 -8.58 19.69
CA ILE A 60 -19.71 -9.95 19.64
C ILE A 60 -20.96 -10.07 20.52
N ASP A 61 -21.06 -9.24 21.56
CA ASP A 61 -22.20 -9.20 22.44
C ASP A 61 -23.34 -8.35 21.84
N LYS A 62 -24.58 -8.76 22.07
CA LYS A 62 -25.79 -8.09 21.58
C LYS A 62 -25.87 -6.65 22.08
N GLU A 63 -25.50 -6.39 23.33
CA GLU A 63 -25.53 -5.04 23.90
C GLU A 63 -24.48 -4.14 23.22
N GLU A 64 -23.26 -4.64 23.04
CA GLU A 64 -22.16 -3.95 22.37
C GLU A 64 -22.51 -3.63 20.90
N ILE A 65 -23.13 -4.58 20.20
CA ILE A 65 -23.64 -4.40 18.83
C ILE A 65 -24.67 -3.28 18.78
N GLN A 66 -25.61 -3.24 19.73
CA GLN A 66 -26.65 -2.21 19.77
C GLN A 66 -26.07 -0.81 20.04
N GLN A 67 -25.09 -0.71 20.94
CA GLN A 67 -24.40 0.54 21.23
C GLN A 67 -23.63 1.05 20.01
N GLU A 68 -22.87 0.17 19.34
CA GLU A 68 -22.11 0.56 18.15
C GLU A 68 -23.04 0.92 16.98
N LEU A 69 -24.16 0.22 16.82
CA LEU A 69 -25.18 0.56 15.82
C LEU A 69 -25.85 1.90 16.10
N ALA A 70 -26.14 2.22 17.37
CA ALA A 70 -26.64 3.53 17.76
C ALA A 70 -25.62 4.63 17.46
N ARG A 71 -24.33 4.40 17.78
CA ARG A 71 -23.23 5.31 17.45
C ARG A 71 -23.14 5.56 15.94
N MET A 72 -23.19 4.50 15.12
CA MET A 72 -23.17 4.61 13.66
C MET A 72 -24.34 5.43 13.12
N ARG A 73 -25.56 5.18 13.62
CA ARG A 73 -26.76 5.94 13.20
C ARG A 73 -26.67 7.43 13.53
N MET A 74 -26.13 7.79 14.70
CA MET A 74 -25.90 9.20 15.06
C MET A 74 -24.86 9.87 14.16
N VAL A 75 -23.76 9.18 13.85
CA VAL A 75 -22.73 9.71 12.94
C VAL A 75 -23.32 9.92 11.54
N ASP A 76 -24.12 8.96 11.06
CA ASP A 76 -24.77 9.06 9.76
C ASP A 76 -25.76 10.23 9.68
N SER A 77 -26.56 10.46 10.72
CA SER A 77 -27.50 11.58 10.73
C SER A 77 -26.77 12.92 10.67
N VAL A 78 -25.73 13.10 11.48
CA VAL A 78 -24.91 14.33 11.49
C VAL A 78 -24.23 14.54 10.13
N GLN A 79 -23.69 13.49 9.51
CA GLN A 79 -23.08 13.59 8.20
C GLN A 79 -24.09 13.97 7.10
N ARG A 80 -25.31 13.42 7.17
CA ARG A 80 -26.40 13.76 6.24
C ARG A 80 -26.80 15.23 6.38
N GLU A 81 -27.01 15.71 7.60
CA GLU A 81 -27.33 17.12 7.87
C GLU A 81 -26.23 18.05 7.37
N ARG A 82 -24.97 17.73 7.66
CA ARG A 82 -23.82 18.51 7.19
C ARG A 82 -23.74 18.54 5.66
N LYS A 83 -24.04 17.43 4.99
CA LYS A 83 -24.07 17.36 3.52
C LYS A 83 -25.20 18.22 2.96
N GLN A 84 -26.39 18.15 3.54
CA GLN A 84 -27.54 18.96 3.12
C GLN A 84 -27.28 20.45 3.32
N ALA A 85 -26.74 20.86 4.46
CA ALA A 85 -26.39 22.26 4.73
C ALA A 85 -25.35 22.79 3.73
N LYS A 86 -24.33 22.00 3.41
CA LYS A 86 -23.33 22.35 2.38
C LYS A 86 -23.94 22.49 0.99
N GLN A 87 -24.83 21.57 0.61
CA GLN A 87 -25.51 21.62 -0.68
C GLN A 87 -26.43 22.84 -0.78
N ALA A 88 -27.17 23.17 0.28
CA ALA A 88 -28.01 24.36 0.32
C ALA A 88 -27.19 25.65 0.24
N ALA A 89 -26.06 25.72 0.96
CA ALA A 89 -25.15 26.87 0.88
C ALA A 89 -24.51 27.03 -0.50
N ALA A 90 -24.11 25.93 -1.14
CA ALA A 90 -23.57 25.95 -2.50
C ALA A 90 -24.60 26.43 -3.52
N ALA A 91 -25.84 25.89 -3.48
CA ALA A 91 -26.91 26.31 -4.36
C ALA A 91 -27.29 27.79 -4.18
N ALA A 92 -27.30 28.30 -2.94
CA ALA A 92 -27.54 29.71 -2.66
C ALA A 92 -26.41 30.61 -3.20
N ALA A 93 -25.16 30.18 -3.09
CA ALA A 93 -24.00 30.92 -3.62
C ALA A 93 -24.01 30.95 -5.17
N GLU A 94 -24.35 29.83 -5.81
CA GLU A 94 -24.51 29.75 -7.27
C GLU A 94 -25.62 30.67 -7.76
N ALA A 95 -26.80 30.67 -7.11
CA ALA A 95 -27.90 31.57 -7.46
C ALA A 95 -27.55 33.05 -7.28
N GLN A 96 -26.78 33.40 -6.25
CA GLN A 96 -26.30 34.77 -6.05
C GLN A 96 -25.28 35.18 -7.12
N ALA A 97 -24.37 34.28 -7.51
CA ALA A 97 -23.40 34.54 -8.57
C ALA A 97 -24.06 34.73 -9.94
N GLU A 98 -25.06 33.91 -10.27
CA GLU A 98 -25.85 34.05 -11.50
C GLU A 98 -26.63 35.37 -11.53
N ALA A 99 -27.27 35.74 -10.42
CA ALA A 99 -27.99 37.01 -10.32
C ALA A 99 -27.06 38.23 -10.47
N GLN A 100 -25.88 38.19 -9.86
CA GLN A 100 -24.88 39.25 -10.00
C GLN A 100 -24.33 39.34 -11.43
N ALA A 101 -24.07 38.20 -12.09
CA ALA A 101 -23.63 38.16 -13.47
C ALA A 101 -24.68 38.76 -14.42
N GLN A 102 -25.96 38.43 -14.24
CA GLN A 102 -27.07 38.99 -15.03
C GLN A 102 -27.23 40.51 -14.83
N MET A 103 -27.08 41.00 -13.59
CA MET A 103 -27.12 42.44 -13.32
C MET A 103 -25.94 43.19 -13.94
N GLN A 104 -24.73 42.61 -13.93
CA GLN A 104 -23.55 43.22 -14.54
C GLN A 104 -23.65 43.25 -16.07
N THR A 105 -24.14 42.20 -16.71
CA THR A 105 -24.38 42.20 -18.16
C THR A 105 -25.44 43.23 -18.56
N ALA A 106 -26.52 43.37 -17.79
CA ALA A 106 -27.57 44.35 -18.07
C ALA A 106 -27.11 45.81 -17.87
N GLN A 107 -26.13 46.06 -16.99
CA GLN A 107 -25.53 47.37 -16.79
C GLN A 107 -24.46 47.72 -17.83
N ALA A 108 -23.80 46.72 -18.42
CA ALA A 108 -22.78 46.93 -19.46
C ALA A 108 -23.39 47.15 -20.86
N GLU A 109 -24.67 46.80 -21.05
CA GLU A 109 -25.41 46.98 -22.31
C GLU A 109 -26.24 48.30 -22.37
N GLN A 110 -26.16 49.15 -21.34
CA GLN A 110 -26.72 50.52 -21.31
C GLN A 110 -25.63 51.58 -21.46
#